data_AF-A0A7W3N1U3-F1
#
_entry.id   AF-A0A7W3N1U3-F1
#
_cell.length_a   1.000
_cell.length_b   1.000
_cell.length_c   1.000
_cell.angle_alpha   90.00
_cell.angle_beta   90.00
_cell.angle_gamma   90.00
#
_symmetry.space_group_name_H-M   'P 1'
#
loop_
_entity.id
_entity.type
_entity.pdbx_description
1 polymer ?
#
loop_
_entity_poly.entity_id
_entity_poly.type
_entity_poly.pdbx_seq_one_letter_code
_entity_poly.pdbx_strand_id
1 'polypeptide(L)'
;MTTTATLPTPTRRRRRRRLRRPDRLLGQNSELRADGVWNWTLPALATRLPDGRTVSTCPAAGVCALACYARSGTYNFPAVAERHQANLAYVLDDLPGWQRQMAAELAHQRHRGGWIRIHDSGDFFSDHYLAAWLRIMAFRPYVNFYCYTKEVSRFRRLVEPAPPRNFWWVYSYGGREDHLIRPGIDRVADVFPDEESIRAAGWHSQNASDLLAVLGPAPVGIPANNIPHLRRRQGDRTFRQWQAELDARRAARRRAHSPHTAQGER
;
A
#
# COMPACT_ATOMS: atom_id res chain seq x y z
N MET A 1 62.29 20.68 -26.02
CA MET A 1 60.87 20.91 -25.68
C MET A 1 60.31 19.61 -25.15
N THR A 2 60.30 19.44 -23.83
CA THR A 2 59.95 18.19 -23.16
C THR A 2 58.53 18.33 -22.61
N THR A 3 57.58 17.68 -23.27
CA THR A 3 56.16 17.78 -22.92
C THR A 3 55.85 16.84 -21.75
N THR A 4 55.68 17.41 -20.57
CA THR A 4 55.24 16.70 -19.36
C THR A 4 53.76 16.37 -19.48
N ALA A 5 53.43 15.09 -19.69
CA ALA A 5 52.05 14.62 -19.71
C ALA A 5 51.46 14.66 -18.29
N THR A 6 50.49 15.56 -18.07
CA THR A 6 49.73 15.65 -16.83
C THR A 6 48.73 14.49 -16.76
N LEU A 7 48.89 13.59 -15.78
CA LEU A 7 47.93 12.53 -15.51
C LEU A 7 46.62 13.11 -14.95
N PRO A 8 45.44 12.63 -15.39
CA PRO A 8 44.17 13.12 -14.91
C PRO A 8 43.93 12.72 -13.45
N THR A 9 43.43 13.66 -12.66
CA THR A 9 43.02 13.46 -11.27
C THR A 9 41.92 12.41 -11.18
N PRO A 10 42.00 11.42 -10.26
CA PRO A 10 40.96 10.41 -10.12
C PRO A 10 39.65 11.09 -9.70
N THR A 11 38.63 10.97 -10.54
CA THR A 11 37.26 11.38 -10.23
C THR A 11 36.82 10.68 -8.95
N ARG A 12 36.37 11.46 -7.97
CA ARG A 12 35.78 10.98 -6.71
C ARG A 12 34.69 9.96 -7.03
N ARG A 13 35.00 8.67 -6.97
CA ARG A 13 34.00 7.59 -6.97
C ARG A 13 33.02 7.94 -5.86
N ARG A 14 31.78 8.31 -6.21
CA ARG A 14 30.67 8.40 -5.26
C ARG A 14 30.70 7.10 -4.46
N ARG A 15 31.09 7.17 -3.18
CA ARG A 15 31.07 6.00 -2.29
C ARG A 15 29.67 5.42 -2.41
N ARG A 16 29.54 4.22 -3.01
CA ARG A 16 28.28 3.48 -3.02
C ARG A 16 27.86 3.36 -1.56
N ARG A 17 26.81 4.10 -1.18
CA ARG A 17 26.30 4.09 0.19
C ARG A 17 25.96 2.63 0.50
N ARG A 18 26.57 2.05 1.54
CA ARG A 18 26.29 0.65 1.93
C ARG A 18 24.78 0.51 2.09
N LEU A 19 24.21 -0.50 1.45
CA LEU A 19 22.79 -0.80 1.56
C LEU A 19 22.47 -1.07 3.04
N ARG A 20 21.59 -0.25 3.63
CA ARG A 20 21.13 -0.47 5.00
C ARG A 20 20.02 -1.52 4.96
N ARG A 21 20.37 -2.78 5.21
CA ARG A 21 19.42 -3.88 5.38
C ARG A 21 19.01 -3.94 6.85
N PRO A 22 17.71 -3.89 7.19
CA PRO A 22 17.28 -4.08 8.56
C PRO A 22 17.48 -5.53 9.01
N ASP A 23 17.84 -5.78 10.27
CA ASP A 23 18.10 -7.14 10.78
C ASP A 23 16.83 -8.01 10.84
N ARG A 24 15.75 -7.43 11.35
CA ARG A 24 14.39 -7.99 11.31
C ARG A 24 13.58 -7.19 10.32
N LEU A 25 12.71 -7.83 9.54
CA LEU A 25 11.82 -7.20 8.55
C LEU A 25 10.41 -7.00 9.11
N LEU A 26 9.83 -8.03 9.73
CA LEU A 26 8.46 -7.99 10.24
C LEU A 26 8.38 -7.34 11.62
N GLY A 27 7.34 -6.55 11.83
CA GLY A 27 7.01 -5.92 13.10
C GLY A 27 5.63 -6.33 13.60
N GLN A 28 5.16 -5.63 14.65
CA GLN A 28 3.77 -5.60 15.10
C GLN A 28 3.49 -4.21 15.67
N ASN A 29 2.41 -3.55 15.25
CA ASN A 29 1.85 -2.44 16.00
C ASN A 29 0.94 -2.97 17.13
N SER A 30 0.45 -2.12 18.02
CA SER A 30 -0.34 -2.55 19.19
C SER A 30 -1.63 -3.28 18.80
N GLU A 31 -2.31 -2.83 17.74
CA GLU A 31 -3.57 -3.41 17.27
C GLU A 31 -3.34 -4.81 16.69
N LEU A 32 -2.43 -4.92 15.71
CA LEU A 32 -2.11 -6.20 15.08
C LEU A 32 -1.48 -7.20 16.06
N ARG A 33 -0.78 -6.72 17.09
CA ARG A 33 -0.24 -7.58 18.14
C ARG A 33 -1.34 -8.26 18.96
N ALA A 34 -2.47 -7.59 19.20
CA ALA A 34 -3.61 -8.18 19.91
C ALA A 34 -4.21 -9.35 19.12
N ASP A 35 -4.19 -9.26 17.78
CA ASP A 35 -4.63 -10.32 16.87
C ASP A 35 -3.56 -11.40 16.60
N GLY A 36 -2.36 -11.27 17.17
CA GLY A 36 -1.22 -12.15 16.85
C GLY A 36 -0.70 -11.99 15.41
N VAL A 37 -1.06 -10.90 14.73
CA VAL A 37 -0.68 -10.57 13.35
C VAL A 37 0.68 -9.88 13.32
N TRP A 38 1.53 -10.29 12.39
CA TRP A 38 2.77 -9.58 12.05
C TRP A 38 2.56 -8.68 10.84
N ASN A 39 3.29 -7.57 10.76
CA ASN A 39 3.17 -6.64 9.64
C ASN A 39 4.48 -6.35 8.91
N TRP A 40 4.34 -6.14 7.61
CA TRP A 40 5.35 -5.50 6.77
C TRP A 40 4.88 -4.08 6.42
N THR A 41 5.77 -3.10 6.51
CA THR A 41 5.40 -1.67 6.36
C THR A 41 6.28 -0.97 5.34
N LEU A 42 5.67 -0.03 4.61
CA LEU A 42 6.34 0.88 3.68
C LEU A 42 5.89 2.32 3.98
N PRO A 43 6.61 3.35 3.51
CA PRO A 43 6.14 4.72 3.61
C PRO A 43 4.78 4.83 2.93
N ALA A 44 3.83 5.57 3.51
CA ALA A 44 2.52 5.76 2.89
C ALA A 44 2.57 6.83 1.79
N LEU A 45 1.78 6.63 0.72
CA LEU A 45 1.64 7.49 -0.45
C LEU A 45 2.93 7.65 -1.27
N ALA A 46 3.88 8.41 -0.75
CA ALA A 46 5.17 8.66 -1.37
C ALA A 46 6.19 9.11 -0.31
N THR A 47 7.47 8.88 -0.58
CA THR A 47 8.55 9.38 0.27
C THR A 47 9.75 9.83 -0.55
N ARG A 48 10.57 10.71 0.03
CA ARG A 48 11.89 11.05 -0.48
C ARG A 48 12.94 10.28 0.31
N LEU A 49 13.64 9.37 -0.35
CA LEU A 49 14.71 8.57 0.25
C LEU A 49 15.95 9.45 0.53
N PRO A 50 16.83 9.05 1.47
CA PRO A 50 18.00 9.85 1.81
C PRO A 50 19.03 10.01 0.67
N ASP A 51 18.88 9.29 -0.45
CA ASP A 51 19.72 9.46 -1.64
C ASP A 51 19.12 10.43 -2.67
N GLY A 52 17.97 11.03 -2.36
CA GLY A 52 17.29 12.02 -3.18
C GLY A 52 16.15 11.48 -4.05
N ARG A 53 16.01 10.16 -4.20
CA ARG A 53 14.90 9.57 -4.99
C ARG A 53 13.56 9.84 -4.32
N THR A 54 12.56 10.24 -5.11
CA THR A 54 11.16 10.29 -4.67
C THR A 54 10.43 9.09 -5.24
N VAL A 55 9.80 8.30 -4.38
CA VAL A 55 9.14 7.06 -4.76
C VAL A 55 7.70 7.09 -4.26
N SER A 56 6.76 6.85 -5.18
CA SER A 56 5.36 6.61 -4.85
C SER A 56 5.19 5.15 -4.44
N THR A 57 4.63 4.93 -3.26
CA THR A 57 4.33 3.59 -2.72
C THR A 57 2.85 3.22 -2.86
N CYS A 58 1.98 4.20 -3.18
CA CYS A 58 0.55 3.98 -3.41
C CYS A 58 0.12 4.59 -4.76
N PRO A 59 0.52 4.00 -5.91
CA PRO A 59 0.22 4.58 -7.22
C PRO A 59 -1.27 4.76 -7.52
N ALA A 60 -2.14 3.86 -7.04
CA ALA A 60 -3.59 3.94 -7.18
C ALA A 60 -4.26 4.80 -6.09
N ALA A 61 -3.52 5.53 -5.26
CA ALA A 61 -4.12 6.36 -4.22
C ALA A 61 -5.02 7.46 -4.81
N GLY A 62 -6.29 7.47 -4.39
CA GLY A 62 -7.30 8.46 -4.73
C GLY A 62 -7.50 9.45 -3.59
N VAL A 63 -8.74 9.63 -3.14
CA VAL A 63 -9.08 10.44 -1.95
C VAL A 63 -8.38 9.96 -0.69
N CYS A 64 -7.99 8.67 -0.62
CA CYS A 64 -7.22 8.17 0.51
C CYS A 64 -5.88 8.90 0.70
N ALA A 65 -5.29 9.49 -0.36
CA ALA A 65 -4.10 10.34 -0.25
C ALA A 65 -4.33 11.62 0.56
N LEU A 66 -5.58 12.11 0.58
CA LEU A 66 -6.00 13.33 1.26
C LEU A 66 -6.29 13.09 2.75
N ALA A 67 -6.60 11.85 3.13
CA ALA A 67 -6.98 11.45 4.48
C ALA A 67 -6.25 10.17 4.96
N CYS A 68 -4.98 10.01 4.60
CA CYS A 68 -4.19 8.84 4.98
C CYS A 68 -3.77 8.89 6.46
N TYR A 69 -4.28 7.95 7.27
CA TYR A 69 -3.91 7.83 8.68
C TYR A 69 -2.41 7.57 8.87
N ALA A 70 -1.80 6.78 7.98
CA ALA A 70 -0.37 6.44 8.00
C ALA A 70 0.57 7.60 7.61
N ARG A 71 0.04 8.82 7.50
CA ARG A 71 0.80 10.08 7.37
C ARG A 71 0.57 11.02 8.55
N SER A 72 0.03 10.49 9.64
CA SER A 72 -0.35 11.21 10.86
C SER A 72 0.14 10.46 12.10
N GLY A 73 0.16 11.15 13.24
CA GLY A 73 0.46 10.54 14.53
C GLY A 73 1.83 9.86 14.59
N THR A 74 1.87 8.65 15.14
CA THR A 74 3.09 7.86 15.38
C THR A 74 3.87 7.52 14.10
N TYR A 75 3.21 7.47 12.94
CA TYR A 75 3.87 7.24 11.65
C TYR A 75 4.84 8.38 11.28
N ASN A 76 4.68 9.56 11.86
CA ASN A 76 5.57 10.70 11.65
C ASN A 76 6.76 10.72 12.62
N PHE A 77 6.84 9.78 13.56
CA PHE A 77 7.97 9.71 14.48
C PHE A 77 9.23 9.38 13.67
N PRO A 78 10.37 10.08 13.87
CA PRO A 78 11.55 9.92 13.04
C PRO A 78 12.00 8.46 12.89
N ALA A 79 12.05 7.71 13.99
CA ALA A 79 12.43 6.30 13.96
C ALA A 79 11.49 5.41 13.12
N VAL A 80 10.18 5.70 13.15
CA VAL A 80 9.17 4.96 12.36
C VAL A 80 9.31 5.32 10.87
N ALA A 81 9.43 6.61 10.56
CA ALA A 81 9.62 7.09 9.20
C ALA A 81 10.93 6.56 8.58
N GLU A 82 12.04 6.63 9.32
CA GLU A 82 13.34 6.09 8.90
C GLU A 82 13.27 4.58 8.68
N ARG A 83 12.58 3.85 9.56
CA ARG A 83 12.35 2.41 9.41
C ARG A 83 11.58 2.09 8.12
N HIS A 84 10.51 2.82 7.84
CA HIS A 84 9.73 2.65 6.61
C HIS A 84 10.59 2.96 5.37
N GLN A 85 11.37 4.05 5.40
CA GLN A 85 12.28 4.39 4.31
C GLN A 85 13.38 3.33 4.11
N ALA A 86 13.92 2.75 5.18
CA ALA A 86 14.89 1.66 5.10
C ALA A 86 14.29 0.39 4.47
N ASN A 87 13.06 0.03 4.86
CA ASN A 87 12.32 -1.07 4.24
C ASN A 87 12.15 -0.84 2.73
N LEU A 88 11.69 0.35 2.33
CA LEU A 88 11.49 0.69 0.92
C LEU A 88 12.81 0.69 0.14
N ALA A 89 13.85 1.32 0.68
CA ALA A 89 15.18 1.34 0.05
C ALA A 89 15.71 -0.08 -0.16
N TYR A 90 15.51 -0.99 0.79
CA TYR A 90 15.95 -2.37 0.64
C TYR A 90 15.23 -3.08 -0.52
N VAL A 91 13.91 -2.94 -0.62
CA VAL A 91 13.13 -3.51 -1.73
C VAL A 91 13.59 -2.95 -3.08
N LEU A 92 13.85 -1.64 -3.15
CA LEU A 92 14.24 -0.98 -4.41
C LEU A 92 15.67 -1.31 -4.84
N ASP A 93 16.59 -1.40 -3.89
CA ASP A 93 18.02 -1.51 -4.19
C ASP A 93 18.48 -2.98 -4.27
N ASP A 94 17.75 -3.91 -3.63
CA ASP A 94 18.07 -5.34 -3.61
C ASP A 94 16.82 -6.20 -3.36
N LEU A 95 15.88 -6.15 -4.30
CA LEU A 95 14.67 -6.97 -4.27
C LEU A 95 14.97 -8.48 -4.06
N PRO A 96 15.95 -9.11 -4.72
CA PRO A 96 16.26 -10.52 -4.48
C PRO A 96 16.79 -10.78 -3.07
N GLY A 97 17.62 -9.90 -2.53
CA GLY A 97 18.10 -9.98 -1.15
C GLY A 97 16.96 -9.85 -0.14
N TRP A 98 16.10 -8.84 -0.32
CA TRP A 98 14.91 -8.67 0.52
C TRP A 98 14.01 -9.90 0.47
N GLN A 99 13.75 -10.45 -0.74
CA GLN A 99 12.93 -11.65 -0.91
C GLN A 99 13.50 -12.85 -0.15
N ARG A 100 14.83 -13.07 -0.23
CA ARG A 100 15.51 -14.14 0.51
C ARG A 100 15.42 -13.94 2.02
N GLN A 101 15.66 -12.71 2.51
CA GLN A 101 15.62 -12.43 3.94
C GLN A 101 14.18 -12.56 4.49
N MET A 102 13.17 -12.05 3.78
CA MET A 102 11.76 -12.18 4.16
C MET A 102 11.35 -13.66 4.20
N ALA A 103 11.70 -14.43 3.17
CA ALA A 103 11.45 -15.87 3.17
C ALA A 103 12.18 -16.58 4.32
N ALA A 104 13.41 -16.21 4.66
CA ALA A 104 14.15 -16.81 5.78
C ALA A 104 13.49 -16.47 7.12
N GLU A 105 13.10 -15.21 7.34
CA GLU A 105 12.42 -14.78 8.57
C GLU A 105 11.10 -15.53 8.77
N LEU A 106 10.29 -15.65 7.71
CA LEU A 106 9.02 -16.38 7.71
C LEU A 106 9.16 -17.89 7.90
N ALA A 107 10.37 -18.45 7.79
CA ALA A 107 10.62 -19.88 8.06
C ALA A 107 10.59 -20.21 9.56
N HIS A 108 10.72 -19.19 10.42
CA HIS A 108 10.78 -19.38 11.86
C HIS A 108 9.44 -19.89 12.41
N GLN A 109 9.47 -20.82 13.37
CA GLN A 109 8.26 -21.51 13.90
C GLN A 109 7.18 -20.55 14.42
N ARG A 110 7.58 -19.40 14.98
CA ARG A 110 6.64 -18.36 15.45
C ARG A 110 5.69 -17.80 14.37
N HIS A 111 5.99 -18.01 13.09
CA HIS A 111 5.13 -17.57 11.97
C HIS A 111 4.30 -18.71 11.39
N ARG A 112 4.56 -19.98 11.77
CA ARG A 112 3.82 -21.13 11.27
C ARG A 112 2.38 -21.10 11.79
N GLY A 113 1.42 -21.17 10.87
CA GLY A 113 -0.01 -20.97 11.14
C GLY A 113 -0.39 -19.51 11.43
N GLY A 114 0.58 -18.60 11.50
CA GLY A 114 0.38 -17.19 11.82
C GLY A 114 -0.06 -16.36 10.62
N TRP A 115 -0.41 -15.11 10.90
CA TRP A 115 -0.91 -14.15 9.93
C TRP A 115 0.06 -13.00 9.71
N ILE A 116 0.26 -12.65 8.43
CA ILE A 116 1.09 -11.54 7.99
C ILE A 116 0.23 -10.54 7.24
N ARG A 117 0.05 -9.34 7.81
CA ARG A 117 -0.48 -8.20 7.07
C ARG A 117 0.60 -7.63 6.17
N ILE A 118 0.42 -7.78 4.88
CA ILE A 118 1.24 -7.12 3.87
C ILE A 118 0.71 -5.68 3.76
N HIS A 119 1.54 -4.74 4.21
CA HIS A 119 1.28 -3.30 4.28
C HIS A 119 0.32 -2.92 5.41
N ASP A 120 0.90 -2.54 6.55
CA ASP A 120 0.25 -1.62 7.49
C ASP A 120 0.24 -0.17 6.97
N SER A 121 1.13 0.12 6.02
CA SER A 121 1.24 1.40 5.34
C SER A 121 1.94 1.19 3.99
N GLY A 122 1.63 2.04 3.00
CA GLY A 122 2.01 1.82 1.61
C GLY A 122 1.06 0.87 0.87
N ASP A 123 1.38 0.54 -0.38
CA ASP A 123 0.68 -0.47 -1.19
C ASP A 123 1.70 -1.15 -2.16
N PHE A 124 1.24 -2.02 -3.05
CA PHE A 124 2.05 -2.66 -4.06
C PHE A 124 2.46 -1.67 -5.17
N PHE A 125 3.64 -1.08 -5.06
CA PHE A 125 4.08 -0.02 -5.97
C PHE A 125 4.65 -0.49 -7.32
N SER A 126 4.88 -1.79 -7.51
CA SER A 126 5.37 -2.34 -8.77
C SER A 126 5.00 -3.82 -8.96
N ASP A 127 4.94 -4.25 -10.22
CA ASP A 127 4.64 -5.63 -10.60
C ASP A 127 5.74 -6.59 -10.10
N HIS A 128 7.01 -6.18 -10.17
CA HIS A 128 8.13 -6.97 -9.63
C HIS A 128 8.05 -7.19 -8.12
N TYR A 129 7.62 -6.16 -7.37
CA TYR A 129 7.45 -6.26 -5.93
C TYR A 129 6.30 -7.17 -5.53
N LEU A 130 5.14 -7.08 -6.21
CA LEU A 130 4.03 -8.02 -6.00
C LEU A 130 4.44 -9.45 -6.36
N ALA A 131 5.11 -9.65 -7.50
CA ALA A 131 5.59 -10.97 -7.90
C ALA A 131 6.58 -11.58 -6.89
N ALA A 132 7.41 -10.76 -6.23
CA ALA A 132 8.29 -11.22 -5.17
C ALA A 132 7.50 -11.72 -3.94
N TRP A 133 6.42 -11.03 -3.55
CA TRP A 133 5.50 -11.50 -2.51
C TRP A 133 4.83 -12.82 -2.88
N LEU A 134 4.34 -12.97 -4.11
CA LEU A 134 3.74 -14.23 -4.57
C LEU A 134 4.72 -15.40 -4.50
N ARG A 135 6.00 -15.18 -4.84
CA ARG A 135 7.05 -16.19 -4.64
C ARG A 135 7.25 -16.54 -3.16
N ILE A 136 7.29 -15.53 -2.28
CA ILE A 136 7.42 -15.74 -0.83
C ILE A 136 6.27 -16.62 -0.31
N MET A 137 5.03 -16.33 -0.73
CA MET A 137 3.84 -17.10 -0.34
C MET A 137 3.95 -18.56 -0.78
N ALA A 138 4.41 -18.80 -2.01
CA ALA A 138 4.65 -20.14 -2.54
C ALA A 138 5.72 -20.91 -1.75
N PHE A 139 6.80 -20.24 -1.31
CA PHE A 139 7.84 -20.87 -0.48
C PHE A 139 7.45 -21.05 1.00
N ARG A 140 6.35 -20.40 1.44
CA ARG A 140 5.89 -20.41 2.83
C ARG A 140 4.41 -20.80 2.93
N PRO A 141 4.03 -22.01 2.50
CA PRO A 141 2.64 -22.44 2.43
C PRO A 141 1.94 -22.55 3.80
N TYR A 142 2.72 -22.60 4.89
CA TYR A 142 2.20 -22.69 6.26
C TYR A 142 2.07 -21.31 6.95
N VAL A 143 2.23 -20.22 6.22
CA VAL A 143 2.02 -18.86 6.74
C VAL A 143 0.87 -18.23 5.96
N ASN A 144 -0.03 -17.54 6.67
CA ASN A 144 -1.16 -16.86 6.05
C ASN A 144 -0.82 -15.39 5.77
N PHE A 145 -1.17 -14.90 4.59
CA PHE A 145 -0.88 -13.52 4.18
C PHE A 145 -2.16 -12.79 3.83
N TYR A 146 -2.31 -11.54 4.25
CA TYR A 146 -3.42 -10.72 3.79
C TYR A 146 -3.06 -9.26 3.56
N CYS A 147 -3.83 -8.58 2.73
CA CYS A 147 -3.68 -7.15 2.49
C CYS A 147 -5.01 -6.46 2.15
N TYR A 148 -5.05 -5.18 2.46
CA TYR A 148 -5.92 -4.22 1.78
C TYR A 148 -5.14 -3.64 0.61
N THR A 149 -5.77 -3.53 -0.57
CA THR A 149 -5.10 -2.90 -1.71
C THR A 149 -6.07 -2.05 -2.54
N LYS A 150 -5.53 -1.01 -3.16
CA LYS A 150 -6.20 -0.19 -4.18
C LYS A 150 -5.71 -0.49 -5.60
N GLU A 151 -4.75 -1.40 -5.74
CA GLU A 151 -4.10 -1.74 -7.00
C GLU A 151 -4.88 -2.83 -7.76
N VAL A 152 -6.15 -2.54 -8.05
CA VAL A 152 -7.11 -3.48 -8.65
C VAL A 152 -6.58 -4.05 -9.95
N SER A 153 -6.16 -3.20 -10.88
CA SER A 153 -5.66 -3.61 -12.19
C SER A 153 -4.45 -4.55 -12.07
N ARG A 154 -3.57 -4.33 -11.08
CA ARG A 154 -2.40 -5.17 -10.85
C ARG A 154 -2.79 -6.54 -10.31
N PHE A 155 -3.73 -6.60 -9.36
CA PHE A 155 -4.20 -7.87 -8.81
C PHE A 155 -4.96 -8.71 -9.85
N ARG A 156 -5.80 -8.09 -10.67
CA ARG A 156 -6.48 -8.75 -11.80
C ARG A 156 -5.49 -9.44 -12.74
N ARG A 157 -4.34 -8.81 -13.01
CA ARG A 157 -3.31 -9.36 -13.90
C ARG A 157 -2.43 -10.41 -13.25
N LEU A 158 -2.04 -10.22 -11.98
CA LEU A 158 -0.93 -10.95 -11.37
C LEU A 158 -1.34 -11.92 -10.25
N VAL A 159 -2.50 -11.73 -9.64
CA VAL A 159 -2.95 -12.53 -8.47
C VAL A 159 -4.13 -13.41 -8.85
N GLU A 160 -5.20 -12.80 -9.35
CA GLU A 160 -6.46 -13.50 -9.62
C GLU A 160 -6.38 -14.70 -10.59
N PRO A 161 -5.51 -14.71 -11.61
CA PRO A 161 -5.41 -15.86 -12.51
C PRO A 161 -4.94 -17.15 -11.80
N ALA A 162 -4.17 -17.02 -10.73
CA ALA A 162 -3.61 -18.16 -9.99
C ALA A 162 -3.27 -17.75 -8.54
N PRO A 163 -4.27 -17.50 -7.68
CA PRO A 163 -4.01 -16.98 -6.34
C PRO A 163 -3.35 -18.04 -5.46
N PRO A 164 -2.29 -17.69 -4.68
CA PRO A 164 -1.75 -18.58 -3.66
C PRO A 164 -2.84 -18.96 -2.64
N ARG A 165 -2.92 -20.24 -2.27
CA ARG A 165 -3.93 -20.75 -1.32
C ARG A 165 -3.87 -20.10 0.05
N ASN A 166 -2.72 -19.55 0.41
CA ASN A 166 -2.43 -18.87 1.67
C ASN A 166 -2.38 -17.33 1.53
N PHE A 167 -3.04 -16.78 0.50
CA PHE A 167 -3.14 -15.34 0.29
C PHE A 167 -4.59 -14.88 0.20
N TRP A 168 -4.96 -13.95 1.07
CA TRP A 168 -6.25 -13.31 1.11
C TRP A 168 -6.11 -11.82 0.81
N TRP A 169 -7.07 -11.21 0.14
CA TRP A 169 -7.05 -9.77 -0.07
C TRP A 169 -8.44 -9.18 -0.06
N VAL A 170 -8.49 -7.88 0.17
CA VAL A 170 -9.71 -7.07 0.07
C VAL A 170 -9.41 -5.81 -0.75
N TYR A 171 -10.26 -5.53 -1.73
CA TYR A 171 -10.16 -4.29 -2.48
C TYR A 171 -10.75 -3.16 -1.66
N SER A 172 -9.93 -2.15 -1.35
CA SER A 172 -10.33 -1.03 -0.51
C SER A 172 -10.71 0.17 -1.37
N TYR A 173 -11.94 0.66 -1.27
CA TYR A 173 -12.41 1.88 -1.93
C TYR A 173 -11.61 3.13 -1.52
N GLY A 174 -11.75 4.20 -2.31
CA GLY A 174 -11.02 5.45 -2.15
C GLY A 174 -9.77 5.55 -3.01
N GLY A 175 -9.65 4.68 -4.03
CA GLY A 175 -8.55 4.62 -4.99
C GLY A 175 -8.95 5.17 -6.37
N ARG A 176 -7.97 5.33 -7.26
CA ARG A 176 -8.19 5.77 -8.65
C ARG A 176 -8.84 4.70 -9.52
N GLU A 177 -8.77 3.45 -9.07
CA GLU A 177 -9.25 2.27 -9.79
C GLU A 177 -10.56 1.73 -9.22
N ASP A 178 -11.30 2.51 -8.42
CA ASP A 178 -12.58 2.09 -7.83
C ASP A 178 -13.61 1.63 -8.88
N HIS A 179 -13.51 2.15 -10.12
CA HIS A 179 -14.34 1.76 -11.26
C HIS A 179 -14.06 0.33 -11.79
N LEU A 180 -12.96 -0.30 -11.39
CA LEU A 180 -12.60 -1.69 -11.73
C LEU A 180 -13.05 -2.71 -10.67
N ILE A 181 -13.54 -2.22 -9.52
CA ILE A 181 -14.11 -3.07 -8.47
C ILE A 181 -15.50 -3.52 -8.92
N ARG A 182 -15.78 -4.82 -8.73
CA ARG A 182 -17.03 -5.51 -9.07
C ARG A 182 -17.78 -5.84 -7.78
N PRO A 183 -18.69 -4.97 -7.32
CA PRO A 183 -19.50 -5.24 -6.12
C PRO A 183 -20.25 -6.56 -6.25
N GLY A 184 -20.32 -7.33 -5.16
CA GLY A 184 -20.99 -8.64 -5.13
C GLY A 184 -20.15 -9.82 -5.65
N ILE A 185 -19.06 -9.55 -6.36
CA ILE A 185 -18.06 -10.57 -6.76
C ILE A 185 -16.80 -10.41 -5.91
N ASP A 186 -16.30 -9.18 -5.84
CA ASP A 186 -15.10 -8.88 -5.08
C ASP A 186 -15.39 -8.79 -3.59
N ARG A 187 -14.42 -9.23 -2.79
CA ARG A 187 -14.35 -8.83 -1.40
C ARG A 187 -13.89 -7.37 -1.32
N VAL A 188 -14.73 -6.52 -0.72
CA VAL A 188 -14.50 -5.06 -0.68
C VAL A 188 -14.47 -4.52 0.75
N ALA A 189 -13.71 -3.44 0.93
CA ALA A 189 -13.69 -2.63 2.13
C ALA A 189 -13.89 -1.15 1.82
N ASP A 190 -14.56 -0.41 2.68
CA ASP A 190 -14.72 1.05 2.59
C ASP A 190 -14.46 1.69 3.95
N VAL A 191 -13.99 2.94 3.94
CA VAL A 191 -13.74 3.72 5.14
C VAL A 191 -14.93 4.60 5.43
N PHE A 192 -15.59 4.36 6.55
CA PHE A 192 -16.78 5.05 7.02
C PHE A 192 -16.43 6.13 8.05
N PRO A 193 -17.26 7.17 8.23
CA PRO A 193 -17.05 8.16 9.28
C PRO A 193 -16.95 7.57 10.70
N ASP A 194 -17.71 6.50 10.97
CA ASP A 194 -17.85 5.85 12.29
C ASP A 194 -18.54 4.47 12.19
N GLU A 195 -18.69 3.80 13.33
CA GLU A 195 -19.37 2.49 13.46
C GLU A 195 -20.88 2.55 13.17
N GLU A 196 -21.52 3.68 13.51
CA GLU A 196 -22.96 3.84 13.32
C GLU A 196 -23.31 3.86 11.83
N SER A 197 -22.54 4.59 11.03
CA SER A 197 -22.68 4.65 9.57
C SER A 197 -22.36 3.31 8.88
N ILE A 198 -21.44 2.51 9.42
CA ILE A 198 -21.20 1.12 8.96
C ILE A 198 -22.46 0.28 9.15
N ARG A 199 -23.03 0.29 10.36
CA ARG A 199 -24.24 -0.46 10.69
C ARG A 199 -25.43 -0.01 9.86
N ALA A 200 -25.62 1.32 9.71
CA ALA A 200 -26.71 1.90 8.93
C ALA A 200 -26.63 1.51 7.45
N ALA A 201 -25.42 1.33 6.90
CA ALA A 201 -25.23 0.86 5.53
C ALA A 201 -25.42 -0.65 5.37
N GLY A 202 -25.59 -1.41 6.45
CA GLY A 202 -25.62 -2.88 6.43
C GLY A 202 -24.25 -3.52 6.17
N TRP A 203 -23.15 -2.82 6.48
CA TRP A 203 -21.78 -3.31 6.32
C TRP A 203 -21.28 -3.91 7.63
N HIS A 204 -20.18 -4.67 7.56
CA HIS A 204 -19.63 -5.38 8.71
C HIS A 204 -18.33 -4.75 9.17
N SER A 205 -18.32 -4.22 10.40
CA SER A 205 -17.13 -3.59 10.96
C SER A 205 -16.00 -4.60 11.20
N GLN A 206 -14.77 -4.21 10.83
CA GLN A 206 -13.57 -4.97 11.16
C GLN A 206 -12.93 -4.55 12.50
N ASN A 207 -13.43 -3.51 13.17
CA ASN A 207 -12.72 -2.84 14.27
C ASN A 207 -12.33 -3.75 15.45
N ALA A 208 -13.05 -4.84 15.69
CA ALA A 208 -12.73 -5.80 16.74
C ALA A 208 -11.49 -6.66 16.45
N SER A 209 -11.13 -6.85 15.17
CA SER A 209 -9.94 -7.59 14.73
C SER A 209 -9.68 -7.32 13.25
N ASP A 210 -8.46 -6.96 12.89
CA ASP A 210 -8.12 -6.62 11.49
C ASP A 210 -8.28 -7.84 10.55
N LEU A 211 -8.25 -9.06 11.12
CA LEU A 211 -8.52 -10.30 10.38
C LEU A 211 -9.95 -10.41 9.86
N LEU A 212 -10.92 -9.70 10.46
CA LEU A 212 -12.29 -9.66 9.95
C LEU A 212 -12.36 -9.07 8.55
N ALA A 213 -11.35 -8.32 8.12
CA ALA A 213 -11.24 -7.82 6.78
C ALA A 213 -11.10 -8.91 5.72
N VAL A 214 -10.67 -10.12 6.07
CA VAL A 214 -10.55 -11.26 5.14
C VAL A 214 -11.27 -12.53 5.60
N LEU A 215 -11.48 -12.71 6.91
CA LEU A 215 -12.17 -13.86 7.49
C LEU A 215 -13.62 -13.58 7.89
N GLY A 216 -13.96 -12.30 8.10
CA GLY A 216 -15.29 -11.89 8.51
C GLY A 216 -16.29 -11.83 7.35
N PRO A 217 -17.56 -11.49 7.63
CA PRO A 217 -18.55 -11.21 6.60
C PRO A 217 -18.15 -10.00 5.74
N ALA A 218 -18.68 -9.94 4.52
CA ALA A 218 -18.44 -8.86 3.56
C ALA A 218 -19.78 -8.28 3.08
N PRO A 219 -19.85 -6.98 2.75
CA PRO A 219 -18.75 -6.03 2.61
C PRO A 219 -18.22 -5.48 3.95
N VAL A 220 -16.92 -5.10 3.96
CA VAL A 220 -16.19 -4.71 5.19
C VAL A 220 -16.21 -3.21 5.41
N GLY A 221 -16.69 -2.77 6.57
CA GLY A 221 -16.62 -1.39 7.03
C GLY A 221 -15.38 -1.14 7.90
N ILE A 222 -14.65 -0.06 7.63
CA ILE A 222 -13.53 0.40 8.44
C ILE A 222 -13.92 1.75 9.04
N PRO A 223 -14.04 1.89 10.37
CA PRO A 223 -14.29 3.20 10.96
C PRO A 223 -13.07 4.11 10.76
N ALA A 224 -13.30 5.38 10.45
CA ALA A 224 -12.22 6.34 10.30
C ALA A 224 -11.43 6.47 11.61
N ASN A 225 -10.10 6.44 11.47
CA ASN A 225 -9.19 6.68 12.59
C ASN A 225 -9.53 8.01 13.29
N ASN A 226 -9.41 8.05 14.61
CA ASN A 226 -9.73 9.23 15.42
C ASN A 226 -8.67 10.34 15.29
N ILE A 227 -8.56 10.91 14.09
CA ILE A 227 -7.63 11.97 13.72
C ILE A 227 -8.47 13.18 13.29
N PRO A 228 -8.68 14.19 14.16
CA PRO A 228 -9.72 15.20 13.99
C PRO A 228 -9.71 15.93 12.64
N HIS A 229 -8.52 16.33 12.18
CA HIS A 229 -8.39 17.04 10.92
C HIS A 229 -8.66 16.15 9.69
N LEU A 230 -8.42 14.84 9.77
CA LEU A 230 -8.77 13.89 8.72
C LEU A 230 -10.26 13.58 8.71
N ARG A 231 -10.88 13.38 9.88
CA ARG A 231 -12.34 13.21 10.02
C ARG A 231 -13.10 14.42 9.48
N ARG A 232 -12.67 15.64 9.82
CA ARG A 232 -13.24 16.88 9.24
C ARG A 232 -13.12 16.93 7.72
N ARG A 233 -12.03 16.39 7.15
CA ARG A 233 -11.82 16.37 5.70
C ARG A 233 -12.72 15.36 4.99
N GLN A 234 -12.90 14.21 5.60
CA GLN A 234 -13.83 13.17 5.14
C GLN A 234 -15.28 13.66 5.23
N GLY A 235 -15.67 14.26 6.36
CA GLY A 235 -17.06 14.59 6.67
C GLY A 235 -17.90 13.33 6.84
N ASP A 236 -19.16 13.37 6.41
CA ASP A 236 -20.11 12.25 6.57
C ASP A 236 -20.03 11.21 5.43
N ARG A 237 -19.04 11.36 4.56
CA ARG A 237 -18.88 10.50 3.38
C ARG A 237 -18.05 9.27 3.72
N THR A 238 -18.35 8.17 3.05
CA THR A 238 -17.38 7.08 2.92
C THR A 238 -16.28 7.44 1.94
N PHE A 239 -15.16 6.71 1.95
CA PHE A 239 -14.10 6.91 0.96
C PHE A 239 -14.58 6.59 -0.46
N ARG A 240 -15.43 5.57 -0.65
CA ARG A 240 -16.09 5.29 -1.93
C ARG A 240 -16.91 6.46 -2.42
N GLN A 241 -17.76 7.03 -1.56
CA GLN A 241 -18.60 8.19 -1.92
C GLN A 241 -17.74 9.39 -2.29
N TRP A 242 -16.74 9.71 -1.47
CA TRP A 242 -15.85 10.84 -1.72
C TRP A 242 -15.04 10.67 -3.02
N GLN A 243 -14.59 9.45 -3.32
CA GLN A 243 -13.90 9.15 -4.57
C GLN A 243 -14.81 9.32 -5.78
N ALA A 244 -16.04 8.79 -5.70
CA ALA A 244 -17.03 8.93 -6.77
C ALA A 244 -17.36 10.40 -7.06
N GLU A 245 -17.53 11.23 -6.02
CA GLU A 245 -17.71 12.69 -6.16
C GLU A 245 -16.52 13.35 -6.88
N LEU A 246 -15.30 12.99 -6.51
CA LEU A 246 -14.09 13.54 -7.10
C LEU A 246 -13.97 13.18 -8.58
N ASP A 247 -14.28 11.93 -8.94
CA ASP A 247 -14.20 11.47 -10.32
C ASP A 247 -15.33 12.04 -11.18
N ALA A 248 -16.55 12.19 -10.64
CA ALA A 248 -17.64 12.90 -11.31
C ALA A 248 -17.25 14.36 -11.62
N ARG A 249 -16.65 15.07 -10.66
CA ARG A 249 -16.15 16.45 -10.86
C ARG A 249 -15.06 16.50 -11.93
N ARG A 250 -14.13 15.53 -11.96
CA ARG A 250 -13.08 15.44 -12.99
C ARG A 250 -13.67 15.18 -14.37
N ALA A 251 -14.64 14.27 -14.48
CA ALA A 251 -15.33 13.97 -15.73
C ALA A 251 -16.08 15.20 -16.27
N ALA A 252 -16.81 15.92 -15.41
CA ALA A 252 -17.50 17.15 -15.77
C ALA A 252 -16.52 18.23 -16.29
N ARG A 253 -15.39 18.43 -15.60
CA ARG A 253 -14.34 19.38 -16.04
C ARG A 253 -13.75 19.00 -17.40
N ARG A 254 -13.47 17.71 -17.64
CA ARG A 254 -12.97 17.23 -18.93
C ARG A 254 -13.97 17.49 -20.05
N ARG A 255 -15.27 17.21 -19.83
CA ARG A 255 -16.34 17.50 -20.80
C ARG A 255 -16.44 19.00 -21.11
N ALA A 256 -16.29 19.87 -20.11
CA ALA A 256 -16.31 21.31 -20.29
C ALA A 256 -15.07 21.87 -21.03
N HIS A 257 -13.92 21.18 -20.97
CA HIS A 257 -12.65 21.62 -21.58
C HIS A 257 -12.34 20.93 -22.92
N SER A 258 -13.20 20.04 -23.43
CA SER A 258 -13.10 19.53 -24.81
C SER A 258 -13.91 20.47 -25.72
N PRO A 259 -13.29 21.39 -26.47
CA PRO A 259 -14.03 22.19 -27.43
C PRO A 259 -14.48 21.30 -28.58
N HIS A 260 -15.67 21.58 -29.07
CA HIS A 260 -16.27 21.07 -30.32
C HIS A 260 -15.21 20.94 -31.44
N THR A 261 -14.75 19.73 -31.76
CA THR A 261 -14.30 19.40 -33.12
C THR A 261 -15.52 18.96 -33.93
N ALA A 262 -16.37 19.92 -34.26
CA ALA A 262 -17.34 19.77 -35.35
C ALA A 262 -17.69 21.16 -35.88
N GLN A 263 -16.90 21.62 -36.85
CA GLN A 263 -17.34 22.46 -37.96
C GLN A 263 -16.31 22.26 -39.08
N GLY A 264 -16.66 21.41 -40.04
CA GLY A 264 -15.82 21.02 -41.16
C GLY A 264 -16.65 20.32 -42.22
N GLU A 265 -17.76 20.94 -42.64
CA GLU A 265 -18.44 20.64 -43.89
C GLU A 265 -18.78 21.98 -44.57
N ARG A 266 -17.92 22.35 -45.53
CA ARG A 266 -18.27 23.08 -46.75
C ARG A 266 -17.37 22.57 -47.86
#